data_AF-A0A7Y3HS36-F1
#
_entry.id   AF-A0A7Y3HS36-F1
#
_cell.length_a   1.000
_cell.length_b   1.000
_cell.length_c   1.000
_cell.angle_alpha   90.00
_cell.angle_beta   90.00
_cell.angle_gamma   90.00
#
_symmetry.space_group_name_H-M   'P 1'
#
loop_
_entity.id
_entity.type
_entity.pdbx_description
1 polymer ?
#
loop_
_entity_poly.entity_id
_entity_poly.type
_entity_poly.pdbx_seq_one_letter_code
_entity_poly.pdbx_strand_id
1 'polypeptide(L)' 'LEAEFVEASVSGSADITVTANQSLKARVSGSGDITYKGNPKKIDTKTGGSGDISSY' A
#
# COMPACT_ATOMS: atom_id res chain seq x y z
N LEU A 1 1.28 -9.57 -8.77
CA LEU A 1 2.64 -9.65 -8.18
C LEU A 1 2.46 -10.00 -6.71
N GLU A 2 2.98 -11.14 -6.29
CA GLU A 2 2.89 -11.61 -4.90
C GLU A 2 4.28 -11.57 -4.28
N ALA A 3 4.41 -10.97 -3.10
CA ALA A 3 5.66 -10.91 -2.38
C ALA A 3 5.44 -11.09 -0.88
N GLU A 4 6.45 -11.63 -0.20
CA GLU A 4 6.42 -11.72 1.26
C GLU A 4 6.57 -10.35 1.91
N PHE A 5 7.47 -9.52 1.37
CA PHE A 5 7.78 -8.18 1.83
C PHE A 5 7.46 -7.20 0.71
N VAL A 6 6.53 -6.27 0.97
CA VAL A 6 6.09 -5.28 -0.02
C VAL A 6 6.36 -3.89 0.50
N GLU A 7 7.05 -3.08 -0.30
CA GLU A 7 7.15 -1.63 -0.11
C GLU A 7 6.51 -0.94 -1.32
N ALA A 8 5.45 -0.18 -1.08
CA ALA A 8 4.71 0.58 -2.09
C ALA A 8 4.72 2.06 -1.70
N SER A 9 5.08 2.93 -2.64
CA SER A 9 5.03 4.39 -2.45
C SER A 9 4.39 5.05 -3.66
N VAL A 10 3.33 5.81 -3.41
CA VAL A 10 2.64 6.63 -4.40
C VAL A 10 2.98 8.08 -4.16
N SER A 11 3.38 8.78 -5.22
CA SER A 11 3.52 10.23 -5.22
C SER A 11 2.72 10.81 -6.39
N GLY A 12 1.75 11.68 -6.09
CA GLY A 12 0.81 12.24 -7.04
C GLY A 12 -0.52 11.49 -7.10
N SER A 13 -1.01 11.21 -8.30
CA SER A 13 -2.27 10.51 -8.56
C SER A 13 -1.97 9.20 -9.29
N ALA A 14 -1.89 8.12 -8.52
CA ALA A 14 -1.67 6.79 -9.07
C ALA A 14 -2.28 5.72 -8.16
N ASP A 15 -2.82 4.67 -8.78
CA ASP A 15 -3.43 3.55 -8.08
C ASP A 15 -2.50 2.34 -8.10
N ILE A 16 -2.23 1.77 -6.93
CA ILE A 16 -1.36 0.60 -6.79
C ILE A 16 -2.12 -0.55 -6.17
N THR A 17 -2.01 -1.74 -6.76
CA THR A 17 -2.49 -2.99 -6.15
C THR A 17 -1.34 -3.96 -5.91
N VAL A 18 -1.16 -4.40 -4.67
CA VAL A 18 -0.09 -5.31 -4.24
C VAL A 18 -0.62 -6.46 -3.41
N THR A 19 0.08 -7.60 -3.39
CA THR A 19 -0.24 -8.71 -2.48
C THR A 19 0.94 -8.95 -1.56
N ALA A 20 0.72 -8.85 -0.24
CA ALA A 20 1.72 -8.98 0.80
C ALA A 20 1.35 -10.09 1.78
N ASN A 21 2.29 -11.01 2.06
CA ASN A 21 2.04 -12.15 2.95
C ASN A 21 2.72 -12.05 4.32
N GLN A 22 3.86 -11.35 4.44
CA GLN A 22 4.57 -11.20 5.72
C GLN A 22 4.61 -9.76 6.21
N SER A 23 5.00 -8.81 5.35
CA SER A 23 5.02 -7.40 5.72
C SER A 23 4.63 -6.49 4.57
N LEU A 24 3.95 -5.41 4.92
CA LEU A 24 3.52 -4.36 4.01
C LEU A 24 3.96 -3.01 4.56
N LYS A 25 4.62 -2.23 3.71
CA LYS A 25 4.93 -0.83 3.95
C LYS A 25 4.34 0.00 2.81
N ALA A 26 3.30 0.78 3.08
CA ALA A 26 2.62 1.57 2.06
C ALA A 26 2.68 3.06 2.41
N ARG A 27 3.06 3.90 1.46
CA ARG A 27 3.10 5.36 1.61
C ARG A 27 2.35 6.03 0.48
N VAL A 28 1.37 6.86 0.82
CA VAL A 28 0.64 7.70 -0.15
C VAL A 28 0.99 9.14 0.12
N SER A 29 1.47 9.85 -0.91
CA SER A 29 1.66 11.29 -0.87
C SER A 29 1.02 11.94 -2.09
N GLY A 30 -0.21 12.42 -1.92
CA GLY A 30 -1.04 12.94 -3.02
C GLY A 30 -2.48 12.45 -2.95
N SER A 31 -3.04 12.10 -4.10
CA SER A 31 -4.45 11.72 -4.29
C SER A 31 -4.62 10.34 -4.93
N GLY A 32 -3.58 9.49 -4.84
CA GLY A 32 -3.62 8.13 -5.36
C GLY A 32 -3.89 7.10 -4.26
N ASP A 33 -4.42 5.94 -4.65
CA ASP A 33 -4.86 4.90 -3.72
C ASP A 33 -3.95 3.67 -3.74
N ILE A 34 -3.72 3.07 -2.57
CA ILE A 34 -3.01 1.79 -2.47
C ILE A 34 -3.96 0.73 -1.94
N THR A 35 -4.19 -0.28 -2.76
CA THR A 35 -4.93 -1.47 -2.37
C THR A 35 -3.96 -2.63 -2.12
N TYR A 36 -4.09 -3.31 -0.99
CA TYR A 36 -3.30 -4.49 -0.71
C TYR A 36 -4.16 -5.73 -0.46
N LYS A 37 -3.61 -6.90 -0.85
CA LYS A 37 -4.21 -8.22 -0.66
C LYS A 37 -3.31 -9.07 0.24
N GLY A 38 -3.90 -10.06 0.91
CA GLY A 38 -3.21 -10.97 1.82
C GLY A 38 -3.37 -10.58 3.29
N ASN A 39 -2.66 -11.29 4.16
CA ASN A 39 -2.70 -11.05 5.60
C ASN A 39 -1.27 -10.87 6.15
N PRO A 40 -0.61 -9.74 5.82
CA PRO A 40 0.73 -9.46 6.30
C PRO A 40 0.70 -9.27 7.82
N LYS A 41 1.61 -9.94 8.52
CA LYS A 41 1.75 -9.85 9.98
C LYS A 41 2.19 -8.48 10.46
N LYS A 42 2.87 -7.70 9.60
CA LYS A 42 3.36 -6.35 9.88
C LYS A 42 2.85 -5.38 8.82
N ILE A 43 2.15 -4.33 9.25
CA ILE A 43 1.58 -3.31 8.37
C ILE A 43 2.06 -1.94 8.84
N ASP A 44 2.79 -1.23 7.98
CA ASP A 44 3.24 0.15 8.17
C ASP A 44 2.66 1.00 7.04
N THR A 45 1.60 1.73 7.32
CA THR A 45 0.92 2.57 6.32
C THR A 45 1.00 4.03 6.72
N LYS A 46 1.20 4.92 5.73
CA LYS A 46 1.17 6.37 5.96
C LYS A 46 0.56 7.09 4.78
N THR A 47 -0.48 7.87 5.03
CA THR A 47 -1.11 8.75 4.05
C THR A 47 -0.77 10.20 4.35
N GLY A 48 -0.40 10.94 3.31
CA GLY A 48 -0.04 12.35 3.36
C GLY A 48 -0.67 13.08 2.19
N GLY A 49 -1.98 13.29 2.27
CA GLY A 49 -2.79 13.89 1.20
C GLY A 49 -4.25 13.45 1.30
N SER A 50 -4.90 13.32 0.14
CA SER A 50 -6.31 12.93 0.00
C SER A 50 -6.51 11.51 -0.50
N GLY A 51 -5.44 10.74 -0.73
CA GLY A 51 -5.53 9.34 -1.13
C GLY A 51 -5.67 8.38 0.06
N ASP A 52 -6.11 7.16 -0.25
CA ASP A 52 -6.48 6.12 0.70
C ASP A 52 -5.60 4.86 0.59
N ILE A 53 -5.54 4.11 1.70
CA ILE A 53 -4.88 2.80 1.75
C ILE A 53 -5.88 1.77 2.29
N SER A 54 -6.31 0.86 1.42
CA SER A 54 -7.37 -0.11 1.73
C SER A 54 -6.89 -1.54 1.54
N SER A 55 -7.39 -2.46 2.36
CA SER A 55 -7.27 -3.89 2.10
C SER A 55 -8.44 -4.36 1.25
N TYR A 56 -8.19 -5.32 0.36
CA TYR A 56 -9.24 -6.10 -0.30
C TYR A 56 -9.94 -7.06 0.67
#